data_AF-A0A0W0UGB4-F1
#
_entry.id   AF-A0A0W0UGB4-F1
#
_cell.length_a   1.000
_cell.length_b   1.000
_cell.length_c   1.000
_cell.angle_alpha   90.00
_cell.angle_beta   90.00
_cell.angle_gamma   90.00
#
_symmetry.space_group_name_H-M   'P 1'
#
loop_
_entity.id
_entity.type
_entity.pdbx_description
1 polymer ?
#
loop_
_entity_poly.entity_id
_entity_poly.type
_entity_poly.pdbx_seq_one_letter_code
_entity_poly.pdbx_strand_id
1 'polypeptide(L)'
;MLRKLGYSLFCAGVLFSANALAINHNLAAGINVEYELAPNTPEEFINSWFWSITSTCTIRTKDARDTIFVEALKKTGKINNITLSQGDTLLVEVHSGDKVVITADSGSKVRLTNQGQSTVFADCTT
;
A
#
# COMPACT_ATOMS: atom_id res chain seq x y z
N MET A 1 -55.75 -25.99 22.69
CA MET A 1 -54.54 -25.22 23.05
C MET A 1 -53.36 -25.80 22.27
N LEU A 2 -53.10 -25.29 21.07
CA LEU A 2 -51.91 -25.66 20.28
C LEU A 2 -51.61 -24.46 19.38
N ARG A 3 -50.73 -23.57 19.83
CA ARG A 3 -50.32 -22.42 19.03
C ARG A 3 -48.90 -22.05 19.42
N LYS A 4 -48.08 -21.95 18.38
CA LYS A 4 -46.76 -21.30 18.31
C LYS A 4 -45.54 -22.19 18.61
N LEU A 5 -45.21 -23.05 17.65
CA LEU A 5 -43.82 -23.39 17.35
C LEU A 5 -43.70 -23.53 15.83
N GLY A 6 -42.73 -22.83 15.26
CA GLY A 6 -42.41 -22.89 13.83
C GLY A 6 -42.74 -21.59 13.11
N TYR A 7 -41.73 -20.74 12.95
CA TYR A 7 -41.15 -20.41 11.65
C TYR A 7 -39.79 -19.76 11.88
N SER A 8 -38.77 -20.59 11.72
CA SER A 8 -37.42 -20.21 11.35
C SER A 8 -37.41 -19.27 10.13
N LEU A 9 -36.55 -18.25 10.12
CA LEU A 9 -35.64 -18.10 8.98
C LEU A 9 -34.40 -17.28 9.38
N PHE A 10 -33.27 -17.97 9.25
CA PHE A 10 -31.88 -17.55 9.35
C PHE A 10 -31.60 -16.11 8.86
N CYS A 11 -31.10 -15.26 9.75
CA CYS A 11 -30.18 -14.17 9.40
C CYS A 11 -28.76 -14.60 9.73
N ALA A 12 -28.23 -15.59 9.00
CA ALA A 12 -26.79 -15.83 8.94
C ALA A 12 -26.25 -15.07 7.72
N GLY A 13 -26.26 -13.74 7.82
CA GLY A 13 -25.50 -12.90 6.90
C GLY A 13 -24.03 -13.17 7.17
N VAL A 14 -23.37 -13.85 6.23
CA VAL A 14 -21.95 -14.16 6.33
C VAL A 14 -21.19 -12.84 6.25
N LEU A 15 -20.80 -12.30 7.40
CA LEU A 15 -19.80 -11.25 7.49
C LEU A 15 -18.46 -11.88 7.15
N PHE A 16 -18.19 -12.08 5.86
CA PHE A 16 -16.81 -12.11 5.39
C PHE A 16 -16.30 -10.66 5.46
N SER A 17 -15.94 -10.24 6.67
CA SER A 17 -15.17 -9.04 6.92
C SER A 17 -13.86 -9.20 6.15
N ALA A 18 -13.77 -8.49 5.03
CA ALA A 18 -12.53 -8.30 4.29
C ALA A 18 -11.45 -7.80 5.27
N ASN A 19 -10.22 -8.29 5.10
CA ASN A 19 -9.07 -7.93 5.93
C ASN A 19 -8.86 -6.41 5.93
N ALA A 20 -9.40 -5.71 6.94
CA ALA A 20 -9.30 -4.25 7.07
C ALA A 20 -7.98 -3.80 7.72
N LEU A 21 -6.99 -4.69 7.82
CA LEU A 21 -5.68 -4.39 8.39
C LEU A 21 -4.70 -4.15 7.25
N ALA A 22 -4.27 -2.90 7.10
CA ALA A 22 -3.14 -2.58 6.24
C ALA A 22 -1.85 -3.12 6.87
N ILE A 23 -1.00 -3.77 6.07
CA ILE A 23 0.34 -4.17 6.49
C ILE A 23 1.16 -2.89 6.71
N ASN A 24 1.95 -2.82 7.78
CA ASN A 24 2.72 -1.63 8.13
C ASN A 24 4.22 -1.90 7.99
N HIS A 25 4.91 -1.06 7.23
CA HIS A 25 6.35 -1.10 6.99
C HIS A 25 7.01 0.14 7.59
N ASN A 26 7.99 -0.06 8.48
CA ASN A 26 8.85 1.02 8.94
C ASN A 26 10.05 1.13 8.01
N LEU A 27 10.25 2.30 7.42
CA LEU A 27 11.39 2.58 6.55
C LEU A 27 12.66 2.68 7.39
N ALA A 28 13.75 2.12 6.87
CA ALA A 28 15.07 2.19 7.47
C ALA A 28 16.12 2.58 6.42
N ALA A 29 17.16 3.29 6.87
CA ALA A 29 18.22 3.81 6.02
C ALA A 29 19.40 2.82 5.91
N GLY A 30 20.08 2.82 4.77
CA GLY A 30 21.29 2.02 4.54
C GLY A 30 21.05 0.52 4.40
N ILE A 31 19.86 0.12 3.93
CA ILE A 31 19.49 -1.28 3.74
C ILE A 31 18.93 -1.53 2.34
N ASN A 32 18.97 -2.79 1.93
CA ASN A 32 18.26 -3.29 0.75
C ASN A 32 17.09 -4.13 1.23
N VAL A 33 15.88 -3.79 0.79
CA VAL A 33 14.65 -4.49 1.17
C VAL A 33 13.80 -4.72 -0.07
N GLU A 34 13.29 -5.93 -0.21
CA GLU A 34 12.24 -6.26 -1.16
C GLU A 34 10.88 -6.07 -0.48
N TYR A 35 9.99 -5.31 -1.10
CA TYR A 35 8.59 -5.21 -0.70
C TYR A 35 7.70 -5.96 -1.69
N GLU A 36 6.78 -6.77 -1.19
CA GLU A 36 5.78 -7.47 -1.99
C GLU A 36 4.44 -6.74 -1.86
N LEU A 37 3.99 -6.10 -2.93
CA LEU A 37 2.69 -5.42 -2.98
C LEU A 37 1.64 -6.34 -3.59
N ALA A 38 0.85 -6.98 -2.72
CA ALA A 38 -0.20 -7.88 -3.16
C ALA A 38 -1.34 -7.13 -3.88
N PRO A 39 -2.00 -7.75 -4.88
CA PRO A 39 -3.12 -7.14 -5.58
C PRO A 39 -4.23 -6.68 -4.64
N ASN A 40 -4.70 -5.45 -4.85
CA ASN A 40 -5.80 -4.79 -4.15
C ASN A 40 -5.68 -4.77 -2.62
N THR A 41 -4.46 -4.92 -2.10
CA THR A 41 -4.18 -4.90 -0.66
C THR A 41 -3.46 -3.61 -0.30
N PRO A 42 -4.03 -2.78 0.59
CA PRO A 42 -3.38 -1.55 1.02
C PRO A 42 -2.25 -1.84 2.01
N GLU A 43 -1.10 -1.20 1.80
CA GLU A 43 0.08 -1.30 2.65
C GLU A 43 0.57 0.09 3.03
N GLU A 44 0.93 0.28 4.30
CA GLU A 44 1.31 1.55 4.87
C GLU A 44 2.82 1.60 5.12
N PHE A 45 3.46 2.65 4.63
CA PHE A 45 4.90 2.88 4.75
C PHE A 45 5.13 4.11 5.61
N ILE A 46 5.93 3.98 6.66
CA ILE A 46 6.15 5.00 7.68
C ILE A 46 7.64 5.29 7.81
N ASN A 47 8.02 6.57 7.68
CA ASN A 47 9.34 7.03 8.10
C ASN A 47 9.28 7.49 9.56
N SER A 48 9.66 6.63 10.50
CA SER A 48 9.68 6.93 11.94
C SER A 48 10.93 7.70 12.38
N TRP A 49 11.88 7.98 11.48
CA TRP A 49 13.12 8.69 11.79
C TRP A 49 12.95 10.20 11.83
N PHE A 50 13.90 10.90 12.47
CA PHE A 50 13.91 12.37 12.55
C PHE A 50 14.50 13.06 11.31
N TRP A 51 14.90 12.30 10.29
CA TRP A 51 15.43 12.79 9.01
C TRP A 51 14.67 12.14 7.83
N SER A 52 14.79 12.73 6.62
CA SER A 52 14.17 12.17 5.41
C SER A 52 14.94 10.96 4.88
N ILE A 53 14.23 9.91 4.49
CA ILE A 53 14.82 8.73 3.82
C ILE A 53 14.51 8.84 2.34
N THR A 54 15.52 8.65 1.48
CA THR A 54 15.33 8.52 0.04
C THR A 54 15.69 7.12 -0.38
N SER A 55 14.79 6.42 -1.07
CA SER A 55 15.04 5.13 -1.67
C SER A 55 14.94 5.19 -3.19
N THR A 56 15.70 4.33 -3.86
CA THR A 56 15.45 3.96 -5.26
C THR A 56 14.97 2.53 -5.29
N CYS A 57 13.78 2.31 -5.83
CA CYS A 57 13.14 1.01 -5.94
C CYS A 57 13.12 0.56 -7.40
N THR A 58 13.59 -0.67 -7.66
CA THR A 58 13.45 -1.30 -8.97
C THR A 58 12.22 -2.19 -8.95
N ILE A 59 11.32 -1.99 -9.91
CA ILE A 59 10.04 -2.70 -9.96
C ILE A 59 10.21 -4.02 -10.72
N ARG A 60 9.57 -5.09 -10.22
CA ARG A 60 9.37 -6.34 -10.95
C ARG A 60 7.91 -6.74 -10.86
N THR A 61 7.32 -6.95 -12.04
CA THR A 61 5.97 -7.48 -12.18
C THR A 61 5.91 -8.43 -13.38
N LYS A 62 4.89 -9.29 -13.41
CA LYS A 62 4.57 -10.17 -14.54
C LYS A 62 3.63 -9.50 -15.54
N ASP A 63 2.91 -8.47 -15.12
CA ASP A 63 1.93 -7.78 -15.95
C ASP A 63 2.65 -6.81 -16.91
N ALA A 64 1.99 -6.45 -18.01
CA ALA A 64 2.56 -5.48 -18.95
C ALA A 64 2.74 -4.09 -18.30
N ARG A 65 1.85 -3.75 -17.38
CA ARG A 65 1.87 -2.56 -16.53
C ARG A 65 0.97 -2.80 -15.32
N ASP A 66 1.29 -2.17 -14.21
CA ASP A 66 0.44 -2.11 -13.02
C ASP A 66 0.25 -0.66 -12.59
N THR A 67 -0.90 -0.36 -11.98
CA THR A 67 -1.16 0.94 -11.38
C THR A 67 -1.04 0.84 -9.87
N ILE A 68 -0.13 1.60 -9.29
CA ILE A 68 -0.01 1.77 -7.85
C ILE A 68 -0.76 3.04 -7.45
N PHE A 69 -1.80 2.89 -6.63
CA PHE A 69 -2.49 4.01 -6.01
C PHE A 69 -1.80 4.40 -4.71
N VAL A 70 -1.49 5.68 -4.59
CA VAL A 70 -0.76 6.27 -3.47
C VAL A 70 -1.66 7.25 -2.74
N GLU A 71 -1.74 7.14 -1.42
CA GLU A 71 -2.39 8.11 -0.54
C GLU A 71 -1.39 8.64 0.49
N ALA A 72 -1.19 9.96 0.54
CA ALA A 72 -0.36 10.59 1.56
C ALA A 72 -1.18 10.77 2.85
N LEU A 73 -0.97 9.90 3.84
CA LEU A 73 -1.77 9.88 5.06
C LEU A 73 -1.29 10.90 6.10
N LYS A 74 0.02 11.22 6.11
CA LYS A 74 0.60 12.13 7.10
C LYS A 74 1.86 12.79 6.56
N LYS A 75 1.98 14.11 6.80
CA LYS A 75 3.11 14.96 6.36
C LYS A 75 3.35 14.86 4.85
N THR A 76 4.56 15.23 4.42
CA THR A 76 4.98 15.33 3.02
C THR A 76 5.91 14.19 2.62
N GLY A 77 5.99 13.96 1.32
CA GLY A 77 6.97 13.07 0.70
C GLY A 77 7.05 13.34 -0.80
N LYS A 78 7.86 12.55 -1.50
CA LYS A 78 7.99 12.63 -2.95
C LYS A 78 7.99 11.24 -3.59
N ILE A 79 7.38 11.14 -4.76
CA ILE A 79 7.50 9.98 -5.66
C ILE A 79 7.88 10.51 -7.03
N ASN A 80 9.00 10.04 -7.59
CA ASN A 80 9.55 10.51 -8.86
C ASN A 80 9.60 12.03 -8.97
N ASN A 81 10.05 12.69 -7.89
CA ASN A 81 10.16 14.14 -7.75
C ASN A 81 8.82 14.91 -7.65
N ILE A 82 7.67 14.23 -7.74
CA ILE A 82 6.34 14.80 -7.48
C ILE A 82 6.16 14.86 -5.97
N THR A 83 5.89 16.06 -5.44
CA THR A 83 5.65 16.25 -4.00
C THR A 83 4.21 15.91 -3.66
N LEU A 84 4.01 15.12 -2.62
CA LEU A 84 2.72 14.77 -2.07
C LEU A 84 2.62 15.33 -0.64
N SER A 85 1.54 16.06 -0.38
CA SER A 85 1.16 16.55 0.94
C SER A 85 0.06 15.68 1.54
N GLN A 86 -0.16 15.78 2.85
CA GLN A 86 -1.22 15.02 3.51
C GLN A 86 -2.59 15.25 2.84
N GLY A 87 -3.27 14.15 2.52
CA GLY A 87 -4.54 14.14 1.80
C GLY A 87 -4.39 14.02 0.28
N ASP A 88 -3.20 14.25 -0.27
CA ASP A 88 -2.96 14.08 -1.70
C ASP A 88 -2.98 12.60 -2.09
N THR A 89 -3.37 12.37 -3.34
CA THR A 89 -3.36 11.05 -3.95
C THR A 89 -2.63 11.10 -5.28
N LEU A 90 -2.02 9.99 -5.67
CA LEU A 90 -1.29 9.84 -6.93
C LEU A 90 -1.49 8.44 -7.49
N LEU A 91 -1.67 8.35 -8.81
CA LEU A 91 -1.61 7.08 -9.53
C LEU A 91 -0.26 6.99 -10.22
N VAL A 92 0.48 5.92 -9.94
CA VAL A 92 1.79 5.65 -10.54
C VAL A 92 1.65 4.39 -11.39
N GLU A 93 1.78 4.54 -12.70
CA GLU A 93 1.91 3.40 -13.60
C GLU A 93 3.35 2.89 -13.55
N VAL A 94 3.52 1.59 -13.33
CA VAL A 94 4.83 0.93 -13.25
C VAL A 94 4.91 -0.24 -14.21
N HIS A 95 6.09 -0.44 -14.76
CA HIS A 95 6.48 -1.55 -15.61
C HIS A 95 7.64 -2.30 -14.96
N SER A 96 7.81 -3.56 -15.34
CA SER A 96 8.98 -4.34 -14.90
C SER A 96 10.27 -3.66 -15.37
N GLY A 97 11.20 -3.42 -14.45
CA GLY A 97 12.46 -2.70 -14.68
C GLY A 97 12.41 -1.20 -14.38
N ASP A 98 11.23 -0.62 -14.11
CA ASP A 98 11.13 0.80 -13.76
C ASP A 98 11.89 1.11 -12.48
N LYS A 99 12.49 2.30 -12.43
CA LYS A 99 13.13 2.85 -11.24
C LYS A 99 12.27 3.95 -10.65
N VAL A 100 11.75 3.72 -9.46
CA VAL A 100 10.92 4.67 -8.72
C VAL A 100 11.75 5.26 -7.58
N VAL A 101 11.87 6.58 -7.55
CA VAL A 101 12.56 7.29 -6.46
C VAL A 101 11.52 7.79 -5.47
N ILE A 102 11.66 7.39 -4.21
CA ILE A 102 10.74 7.75 -3.13
C ILE A 102 11.52 8.51 -2.07
N THR A 103 11.04 9.69 -1.69
CA THR A 103 11.55 10.42 -0.53
C THR A 103 10.46 10.52 0.52
N ALA A 104 10.70 9.97 1.70
CA ALA A 104 9.78 10.03 2.83
C ALA A 104 10.34 11.03 3.87
N ASP A 105 9.65 12.14 4.12
CA ASP A 105 10.10 13.09 5.14
C ASP A 105 9.93 12.53 6.56
N SER A 106 10.63 13.12 7.52
CA SER A 106 10.56 12.67 8.91
C SER A 106 9.11 12.59 9.41
N GLY A 107 8.69 11.43 9.90
CA GLY A 107 7.35 11.18 10.42
C GLY A 107 6.25 11.10 9.36
N SER A 108 6.61 11.00 8.07
CA SER A 108 5.65 10.83 6.99
C SER A 108 5.05 9.43 6.98
N LYS A 109 3.82 9.34 6.49
CA LYS A 109 3.10 8.08 6.29
C LYS A 109 2.39 8.11 4.96
N VAL A 110 2.59 7.07 4.15
CA VAL A 110 1.90 6.87 2.88
C VAL A 110 1.24 5.51 2.88
N ARG A 111 0.15 5.36 2.12
CA ARG A 111 -0.44 4.08 1.80
C ARG A 111 -0.28 3.83 0.31
N LEU A 112 0.17 2.63 -0.02
CA LEU A 112 0.25 2.13 -1.39
C LEU A 112 -0.77 1.02 -1.56
N THR A 113 -1.49 1.03 -2.66
CA THR A 113 -2.37 -0.07 -3.07
C THR A 113 -2.01 -0.46 -4.48
N ASN A 114 -1.57 -1.70 -4.68
CA ASN A 114 -1.41 -2.25 -6.02
C ASN A 114 -2.79 -2.52 -6.63
N GLN A 115 -3.20 -1.74 -7.63
CA GLN A 115 -4.47 -1.92 -8.35
C GLN A 115 -4.34 -2.87 -9.55
N GLY A 116 -3.17 -3.50 -9.71
CA GLY A 116 -2.87 -4.54 -10.68
C GLY A 116 -3.54 -5.88 -10.40
N GLN A 117 -3.29 -6.86 -11.27
CA GLN A 117 -3.79 -8.22 -11.11
C GLN A 117 -2.75 -9.16 -10.50
N SER A 118 -1.47 -8.89 -10.73
CA SER A 118 -0.35 -9.64 -10.17
C SER A 118 0.35 -8.90 -9.03
N THR A 119 1.05 -9.65 -8.17
CA THR A 119 1.94 -9.06 -7.15
C THR A 119 3.04 -8.24 -7.81
N VAL A 120 3.26 -7.03 -7.31
CA VAL A 120 4.37 -6.16 -7.70
C VAL A 120 5.46 -6.28 -6.64
N PHE A 121 6.68 -6.59 -7.06
CA PHE A 121 7.85 -6.61 -6.19
C PHE A 121 8.63 -5.31 -6.38
N ALA A 122 9.04 -4.68 -5.28
CA ALA A 122 9.85 -3.47 -5.29
C ALA A 122 11.16 -3.70 -4.52
N ASP A 123 12.27 -3.83 -5.25
CA ASP A 123 13.61 -3.98 -4.69
C ASP A 123 14.18 -2.58 -4.39
N CYS A 124 14.15 -2.17 -3.13
CA CYS A 124 14.49 -0.81 -2.70
C CYS A 124 15.85 -0.74 -2.00
N THR A 125 16.65 0.27 -2.38
CA THR A 125 17.91 0.64 -1.72
C THR A 125 17.80 2.05 -1.15
N THR A 126 18.14 2.23 0.13
CA THR A 126 18.16 3.52 0.86
C THR A 126 19.57 4.05 1.13
#